data_AF-A0A2N9AXB2-F1
#
_entry.id   AF-A0A2N9AXB2-F1
#
_cell.length_a   1.000
_cell.length_b   1.000
_cell.length_c   1.000
_cell.angle_alpha   90.00
_cell.angle_beta   90.00
_cell.angle_gamma   90.00
#
_symmetry.space_group_name_H-M   'P 1'
#
loop_
_entity.id
_entity.type
_entity.pdbx_description
1 polymer ?
#
loop_
_entity_poly.entity_id
_entity_poly.type
_entity_poly.pdbx_seq_one_letter_code
_entity_poly.pdbx_strand_id
1 'polypeptide(L)'
;MQASLAPDGLGLKVFDCYRPRQAVADFATWARDPADTRMKAAYYPRTDKADLFRLGYIAERSSHSRGSTVDLTLVRSADGVELDMGTPFDLFDPSSATDFPGVSPIQSRNRHRLRDAMIRAGFVPYAQEWWHFTLKGEPYTDTAFDRPVR
;
A
#
# COMPACT_ATOMS: atom_id res chain seq x y z
N MET A 1 3.70 12.57 -12.30
CA MET A 1 2.71 12.09 -11.31
C MET A 1 2.05 13.24 -10.53
N GLN A 2 2.76 13.91 -9.61
CA GLN A 2 2.14 14.99 -8.82
C GLN A 2 1.68 16.17 -9.68
N ALA A 3 2.47 16.58 -10.68
CA ALA A 3 2.07 17.62 -11.63
C ALA A 3 0.78 17.30 -12.41
N SER A 4 0.49 16.01 -12.68
CA SER A 4 -0.75 15.64 -13.37
C SER A 4 -1.99 15.63 -12.47
N LEU A 5 -1.83 15.73 -11.16
CA LEU A 5 -2.92 15.78 -10.18
C LEU A 5 -3.24 17.23 -9.75
N ALA A 6 -2.29 18.15 -9.93
CA ALA A 6 -2.44 19.55 -9.56
C ALA A 6 -3.66 20.25 -10.20
N PRO A 7 -4.00 20.02 -11.50
CA PRO A 7 -5.20 20.62 -12.09
C PRO A 7 -6.52 20.20 -11.42
N ASP A 8 -6.54 19.02 -10.79
CA ASP A 8 -7.70 18.51 -10.04
C ASP A 8 -7.72 19.00 -8.58
N GLY A 9 -6.77 19.87 -8.19
CA GLY A 9 -6.61 20.31 -6.80
C GLY A 9 -6.14 19.21 -5.87
N LEU A 10 -5.37 18.23 -6.39
CA LEU A 10 -4.90 17.07 -5.65
C LEU A 10 -3.37 17.00 -5.53
N GLY A 11 -2.92 16.43 -4.42
CA GLY A 11 -1.54 16.06 -4.14
C GLY A 11 -1.42 14.61 -3.72
N LEU A 12 -0.22 14.21 -3.31
CA LEU A 12 0.09 12.86 -2.83
C LEU A 12 0.62 12.91 -1.41
N LYS A 13 0.24 11.92 -0.61
CA LYS A 13 0.85 11.63 0.69
C LYS A 13 1.41 10.21 0.64
N VAL A 14 2.70 10.10 0.93
CA VAL A 14 3.42 8.82 0.98
C VAL A 14 3.36 8.25 2.40
N PHE A 15 3.06 6.96 2.52
CA PHE A 15 3.07 6.21 3.78
C PHE A 15 4.38 5.42 3.94
N ASP A 16 4.76 4.67 2.91
CA ASP A 16 5.99 3.87 2.91
C ASP A 16 6.62 3.84 1.51
N CYS A 17 7.94 3.64 1.45
CA CYS A 17 8.72 3.54 0.22
C CYS A 17 9.77 2.44 0.37
N TYR A 18 11.01 2.79 0.69
CA TYR A 18 12.05 1.80 0.91
C TYR A 18 11.89 1.19 2.31
N ARG A 19 11.71 -0.14 2.33
CA ARG A 19 11.57 -0.93 3.56
C ARG A 19 12.77 -1.89 3.70
N PRO A 20 13.64 -1.71 4.72
CA PRO A 20 14.77 -2.60 4.95
C PRO A 20 14.33 -4.05 5.14
N ARG A 21 15.14 -5.03 4.71
CA ARG A 21 14.85 -6.46 4.91
C ARG A 21 14.60 -6.83 6.37
N GLN A 22 15.29 -6.20 7.32
CA GLN A 22 15.05 -6.40 8.75
C GLN A 22 13.60 -6.06 9.14
N ALA A 23 13.01 -4.98 8.61
CA ALA A 23 11.62 -4.64 8.89
C ALA A 23 10.64 -5.66 8.29
N VAL A 24 10.95 -6.22 7.12
CA VAL A 24 10.18 -7.33 6.53
C VAL A 24 10.28 -8.59 7.41
N ALA A 25 11.45 -8.89 7.97
CA ALA A 25 11.64 -10.00 8.89
C ALA A 25 10.87 -9.80 10.21
N ASP A 26 10.79 -8.57 10.71
CA ASP A 26 9.98 -8.23 11.88
C ASP A 26 8.48 -8.43 11.61
N PHE A 27 7.97 -8.00 10.45
CA PHE A 27 6.60 -8.28 10.04
C PHE A 27 6.33 -9.77 9.90
N ALA A 28 7.27 -10.54 9.35
CA ALA A 28 7.12 -11.98 9.24
C ALA A 28 7.09 -12.67 10.62
N THR A 29 7.94 -12.21 11.55
CA THR A 29 7.96 -12.71 12.93
C THR A 29 6.65 -12.40 13.64
N TRP A 30 6.16 -11.17 13.51
CA TRP A 30 4.86 -10.76 14.03
C TRP A 30 3.71 -11.59 13.44
N ALA A 31 3.68 -11.78 12.12
CA ALA A 31 2.61 -12.52 11.44
C ALA A 31 2.56 -14.00 11.86
N ARG A 32 3.71 -14.59 12.21
CA ARG A 32 3.83 -15.98 12.67
C ARG A 32 3.46 -16.18 14.15
N ASP A 33 3.26 -15.10 14.91
CA ASP A 33 2.76 -15.18 16.27
C ASP A 33 1.23 -14.98 16.29
N PRO A 34 0.41 -16.06 16.29
CA PRO A 34 -1.05 -15.94 16.31
C PRO A 34 -1.59 -15.39 17.64
N ALA A 35 -0.80 -15.40 18.72
CA ALA A 35 -1.23 -14.91 20.03
C ALA A 35 -1.15 -13.37 20.12
N ASP A 36 -0.30 -12.72 19.33
CA ASP A 36 -0.25 -11.26 19.27
C ASP A 36 -1.41 -10.68 18.45
N THR A 37 -2.53 -10.41 19.12
CA THR A 37 -3.74 -9.84 18.52
C THR A 37 -3.93 -8.35 18.80
N ARG A 38 -2.92 -7.65 19.34
CA ARG A 38 -3.03 -6.25 19.79
C ARG A 38 -3.59 -5.32 18.71
N MET A 39 -3.18 -5.56 17.46
CA MET A 39 -3.51 -4.75 16.29
C MET A 39 -4.67 -5.32 15.46
N LYS A 40 -5.28 -6.43 15.88
CA LYS A 40 -6.30 -7.15 15.08
C LYS A 40 -7.49 -6.27 14.72
N ALA A 41 -8.06 -5.58 15.72
CA ALA A 41 -9.24 -4.75 15.50
C ALA A 41 -9.01 -3.61 14.50
N ALA A 42 -7.78 -3.11 14.41
CA ALA A 42 -7.43 -1.99 13.53
C ALA A 42 -7.04 -2.44 12.11
N TYR A 43 -6.24 -3.50 11.98
CA TYR A 43 -5.58 -3.83 10.70
C TYR A 43 -6.06 -5.13 10.06
N TYR A 44 -6.67 -6.05 10.80
CA TYR A 44 -7.15 -7.32 10.25
C TYR A 44 -8.37 -7.85 11.03
N PRO A 45 -9.43 -7.04 11.19
CA PRO A 45 -10.55 -7.38 12.09
C PRO A 45 -11.32 -8.62 11.65
N ARG A 46 -11.32 -8.93 10.35
CA ARG A 46 -12.06 -10.04 9.74
C ARG A 46 -11.16 -11.11 9.11
N THR A 47 -9.85 -10.97 9.24
CA THR A 47 -8.87 -11.87 8.62
C THR A 47 -8.16 -12.66 9.71
N ASP A 48 -8.00 -13.97 9.49
CA ASP A 48 -7.18 -14.79 10.37
C ASP A 48 -5.71 -14.40 10.17
N LYS A 49 -4.98 -14.23 11.27
CA LYS A 49 -3.57 -13.86 11.22
C LYS A 49 -2.73 -14.93 10.52
N ALA A 50 -3.11 -16.20 10.67
CA ALA A 50 -2.45 -17.32 10.00
C ALA A 50 -2.57 -17.25 8.45
N ASP A 51 -3.58 -16.53 7.94
CA ASP A 51 -3.84 -16.41 6.52
C ASP A 51 -3.13 -15.22 5.86
N LEU A 52 -2.50 -14.32 6.62
CA LEU A 52 -1.93 -13.07 6.06
C LEU A 52 -0.90 -13.31 4.96
N PHE A 53 -0.07 -14.35 5.09
CA PHE A 53 0.87 -14.75 4.04
C PHE A 53 0.16 -15.35 2.82
N ARG A 54 -0.77 -16.28 3.07
CA ARG A 54 -1.52 -16.97 2.01
C ARG A 54 -2.34 -15.99 1.18
N LEU A 55 -2.89 -14.97 1.82
CA LEU A 55 -3.70 -13.94 1.20
C LEU A 55 -2.86 -12.85 0.53
N GLY A 56 -1.55 -12.80 0.75
CA GLY A 56 -0.65 -11.87 0.06
C GLY A 56 -0.54 -10.49 0.70
N TYR A 57 -1.02 -10.30 1.93
CA TYR A 57 -0.90 -9.05 2.71
C TYR A 57 0.45 -8.94 3.43
N ILE A 58 1.08 -10.07 3.75
CA ILE A 58 2.44 -10.13 4.29
C ILE A 58 3.29 -11.00 3.36
N ALA A 59 4.51 -10.55 3.10
CA ALA A 59 5.46 -11.28 2.26
C ALA A 59 6.78 -11.49 2.99
N GLU A 60 7.38 -12.67 2.81
CA GLU A 60 8.74 -12.94 3.29
C GLU A 60 9.81 -12.19 2.47
N ARG A 61 9.44 -11.74 1.28
CA ARG A 61 10.24 -10.89 0.40
C ARG A 61 9.35 -9.76 -0.12
N SER A 62 9.67 -8.53 0.25
CA SER A 62 8.89 -7.36 -0.14
C SER A 62 9.52 -6.62 -1.32
N SER A 63 8.70 -6.13 -2.24
CA SER A 63 9.14 -5.26 -3.32
C SER A 63 9.69 -3.91 -2.79
N HIS A 64 9.23 -3.44 -1.63
CA HIS A 64 9.76 -2.26 -0.95
C HIS A 64 11.24 -2.37 -0.61
N SER A 65 11.72 -3.58 -0.32
CA SER A 65 13.15 -3.79 -0.08
C SER A 65 14.02 -3.61 -1.31
N ARG A 66 13.43 -3.48 -2.51
CA ARG A 66 14.15 -3.17 -3.75
C ARG A 66 14.23 -1.67 -4.06
N GLY A 67 13.61 -0.84 -3.22
CA GLY A 67 13.71 0.62 -3.28
C GLY A 67 12.89 1.30 -4.39
N SER A 68 12.03 0.56 -5.07
CA SER A 68 11.22 1.07 -6.20
C SER A 68 9.71 0.85 -6.03
N THR A 69 9.27 0.61 -4.79
CA THR A 69 7.87 0.48 -4.41
C THR A 69 7.47 1.61 -3.47
N VAL A 70 6.23 2.07 -3.59
CA VAL A 70 5.66 3.14 -2.78
C VAL A 70 4.21 2.82 -2.41
N ASP A 71 3.88 3.13 -1.16
CA ASP A 71 2.53 3.14 -0.61
C ASP A 71 2.09 4.59 -0.42
N LEU A 72 0.95 4.97 -1.00
CA LEU A 72 0.51 6.36 -0.98
C LEU A 72 -1.00 6.54 -1.14
N THR A 73 -1.48 7.74 -0.84
CA THR A 73 -2.86 8.19 -1.06
C THR A 73 -2.92 9.55 -1.74
N LEU A 74 -4.13 9.93 -2.17
CA LEU A 74 -4.45 11.27 -2.66
C LEU A 74 -4.84 12.18 -1.50
N VAL A 75 -4.41 13.43 -1.54
CA VAL A 75 -4.82 14.48 -0.62
C VAL A 75 -5.37 15.68 -1.39
N ARG A 76 -6.28 16.45 -0.78
CA ARG A 76 -6.69 17.76 -1.31
C ARG A 76 -5.54 18.74 -1.14
N SER A 77 -5.16 19.43 -2.21
CA SER A 77 -4.08 20.43 -2.16
C SER A 77 -4.41 21.62 -1.27
N ALA A 78 -5.70 21.91 -1.07
CA ALA A 78 -6.15 23.06 -0.27
C ALA A 78 -5.84 22.93 1.22
N ASP A 79 -5.91 21.71 1.79
CA ASP A 79 -5.81 21.49 3.23
C ASP A 79 -5.08 20.20 3.63
N GLY A 80 -4.57 19.43 2.66
CA GLY A 80 -3.82 18.20 2.92
C GLY A 80 -4.68 17.03 3.41
N VAL A 81 -6.01 17.17 3.45
CA VAL A 81 -6.90 16.10 3.90
C VAL A 81 -6.92 14.97 2.88
N GLU A 82 -6.71 13.75 3.36
CA GLU A 82 -6.78 12.52 2.56
C GLU A 82 -8.15 12.36 1.92
N LEU A 83 -8.17 11.91 0.67
CA LEU A 83 -9.42 11.46 0.06
C LEU A 83 -9.85 10.15 0.72
N ASP A 84 -11.15 10.01 0.95
CA ASP A 84 -11.72 8.77 1.47
C ASP A 84 -11.55 7.65 0.44
N MET A 85 -10.75 6.65 0.81
CA MET A 85 -10.48 5.45 0.01
C MET A 85 -11.32 4.25 0.47
N GLY A 86 -12.19 4.40 1.47
CA GLY A 86 -13.08 3.36 1.98
C GLY A 86 -12.45 2.38 2.98
N THR A 87 -11.13 2.34 3.06
CA THR A 87 -10.37 1.62 4.08
C THR A 87 -9.15 2.44 4.48
N PRO A 88 -8.62 2.28 5.71
CA PRO A 88 -7.33 2.83 6.05
C PRO A 88 -6.20 2.10 5.28
N PHE A 89 -5.04 2.75 5.24
CA PHE A 89 -3.77 2.12 4.87
C PHE A 89 -3.48 0.92 5.79
N ASP A 90 -2.80 -0.11 5.26
CA ASP A 90 -2.46 -1.36 5.94
C ASP A 90 -3.64 -2.22 6.45
N LEU A 91 -4.87 -1.97 5.97
CA LEU A 91 -5.97 -2.89 6.27
C LEU A 91 -5.81 -4.20 5.48
N PHE A 92 -5.50 -5.30 6.16
CA PHE A 92 -5.40 -6.65 5.59
C PHE A 92 -6.78 -7.30 5.47
N ASP A 93 -7.59 -6.79 4.54
CA ASP A 93 -8.95 -7.23 4.29
C ASP A 93 -9.26 -7.16 2.78
N PRO A 94 -10.13 -8.03 2.23
CA PRO A 94 -10.49 -7.98 0.82
C PRO A 94 -11.03 -6.61 0.36
N SER A 95 -11.58 -5.82 1.28
CA SER A 95 -12.03 -4.45 1.00
C SER A 95 -10.92 -3.46 0.63
N SER A 96 -9.65 -3.82 0.85
CA SER A 96 -8.49 -3.04 0.42
C SER A 96 -8.14 -3.22 -1.06
N ALA A 97 -8.71 -4.24 -1.73
CA ALA A 97 -8.50 -4.45 -3.15
C ALA A 97 -8.99 -3.25 -3.98
N THR A 98 -8.22 -2.84 -4.99
CA THR A 98 -8.53 -1.64 -5.78
C THR A 98 -9.95 -1.66 -6.35
N ASP A 99 -10.36 -2.81 -6.87
CA ASP A 99 -11.66 -3.03 -7.52
C ASP A 99 -12.68 -3.73 -6.61
N PHE A 100 -12.55 -3.60 -5.28
CA PHE A 100 -13.53 -4.17 -4.34
C PHE A 100 -14.93 -3.58 -4.56
N PRO A 101 -15.96 -4.41 -4.82
CA PRO A 101 -17.29 -3.91 -5.19
C PRO A 101 -18.07 -3.28 -4.03
N GLY A 102 -17.66 -3.52 -2.78
CA GLY A 102 -18.38 -3.04 -1.58
C GLY A 102 -18.04 -1.63 -1.11
N VAL A 103 -17.19 -0.88 -1.83
CA VAL A 103 -16.94 0.54 -1.54
C VAL A 103 -17.96 1.45 -2.24
N SER A 104 -18.13 2.67 -1.75
CA SER A 104 -18.99 3.66 -2.41
C SER A 104 -18.44 4.07 -3.79
N PRO A 105 -19.29 4.60 -4.70
CA PRO A 105 -18.83 5.11 -5.99
C PRO A 105 -17.76 6.22 -5.88
N ILE A 106 -17.80 7.02 -4.81
CA ILE A 106 -16.79 8.06 -4.57
C ILE A 106 -15.44 7.43 -4.22
N GLN A 107 -15.44 6.45 -3.31
CA GLN A 107 -14.23 5.72 -2.89
C GLN A 107 -13.61 4.95 -4.06
N SER A 108 -14.42 4.24 -4.86
CA SER A 108 -13.96 3.56 -6.07
C SER A 108 -13.31 4.54 -7.05
N ARG A 109 -13.96 5.68 -7.31
CA ARG A 109 -13.39 6.73 -8.17
C ARG A 109 -12.07 7.29 -7.62
N ASN A 110 -11.94 7.46 -6.30
CA ASN A 110 -10.70 7.94 -5.69
C ASN A 110 -9.56 6.92 -5.87
N ARG A 111 -9.83 5.62 -5.64
CA ARG A 111 -8.87 4.52 -5.88
C ARG A 111 -8.43 4.47 -7.34
N HIS A 112 -9.37 4.54 -8.29
CA HIS A 112 -9.05 4.53 -9.72
C HIS A 112 -8.28 5.78 -10.14
N ARG A 113 -8.61 6.95 -9.60
CA ARG A 113 -7.85 8.17 -9.87
C ARG A 113 -6.39 8.03 -9.44
N LEU A 114 -6.14 7.49 -8.26
CA LEU A 114 -4.79 7.19 -7.78
C LEU A 114 -4.12 6.18 -8.72
N ARG A 115 -4.74 5.02 -8.94
CA ARG A 115 -4.23 3.95 -9.81
C ARG A 115 -3.81 4.49 -11.17
N ASP A 116 -4.69 5.21 -11.84
CA ASP A 116 -4.47 5.67 -13.20
C ASP A 116 -3.37 6.74 -13.26
N ALA A 117 -3.24 7.58 -12.22
CA ALA A 117 -2.14 8.53 -12.09
C ALA A 117 -0.79 7.82 -11.89
N MET A 118 -0.75 6.77 -11.07
CA MET A 118 0.43 5.93 -10.86
C MET A 118 0.84 5.18 -12.14
N ILE A 119 -0.12 4.59 -12.85
CA ILE A 119 0.11 3.89 -14.13
C ILE A 119 0.70 4.85 -15.17
N ARG A 120 0.12 6.04 -15.34
CA ARG A 120 0.69 7.07 -16.24
C ARG A 120 2.10 7.51 -15.86
N ALA A 121 2.44 7.41 -14.57
CA ALA A 121 3.77 7.70 -14.07
C ALA A 121 4.75 6.53 -14.17
N GLY A 122 4.35 5.40 -14.77
CA GLY A 122 5.21 4.24 -15.00
C GLY A 122 5.19 3.22 -13.87
N PHE A 123 4.22 3.27 -12.96
CA PHE A 123 4.08 2.27 -11.90
C PHE A 123 3.07 1.18 -12.25
N VAL A 124 3.22 0.03 -11.60
CA VAL A 124 2.32 -1.12 -11.67
C VAL A 124 1.61 -1.26 -10.33
N PRO A 125 0.26 -1.26 -10.30
CA PRO A 125 -0.52 -1.45 -9.07
C PRO A 125 -0.45 -2.89 -8.57
N TYR A 126 -0.61 -3.08 -7.27
CA TYR A 126 -0.93 -4.38 -6.69
C TYR A 126 -2.45 -4.50 -6.45
N ALA A 127 -3.09 -5.54 -7.00
CA ALA A 127 -4.55 -5.59 -7.05
C ALA A 127 -5.22 -5.64 -5.67
N GLN A 128 -4.56 -6.25 -4.68
CA GLN A 128 -5.10 -6.47 -3.33
C GLN A 128 -4.99 -5.24 -2.41
N GLU A 129 -4.20 -4.23 -2.77
CA GLU A 129 -3.91 -3.07 -1.94
C GLU A 129 -3.97 -1.80 -2.79
N TRP A 130 -5.01 -0.97 -2.60
CA TRP A 130 -5.23 0.23 -3.42
C TRP A 130 -4.10 1.27 -3.33
N TRP A 131 -3.25 1.19 -2.31
CA TRP A 131 -2.16 2.13 -2.04
C TRP A 131 -0.81 1.69 -2.61
N HIS A 132 -0.63 0.42 -3.00
CA HIS A 132 0.69 -0.18 -3.28
C HIS A 132 1.05 -0.19 -4.77
N PHE A 133 2.21 0.39 -5.10
CA PHE A 133 2.67 0.56 -6.47
C PHE A 133 4.18 0.30 -6.62
N THR A 134 4.57 -0.44 -7.65
CA THR A 134 5.98 -0.71 -7.97
C THR A 134 6.37 -0.14 -9.34
N LEU A 135 7.53 0.50 -9.44
CA LEU A 135 8.02 1.06 -10.70
C LEU A 135 8.19 -0.03 -11.77
N LYS A 136 7.62 0.18 -12.96
CA LYS A 136 7.83 -0.69 -14.11
C LYS A 136 9.27 -0.57 -14.59
N GLY A 137 9.95 -1.70 -14.79
CA GLY A 137 11.34 -1.71 -15.23
C GLY A 137 12.29 -1.15 -14.16
N GLU A 138 12.01 -1.44 -12.89
CA GLU A 138 12.84 -1.02 -11.77
C GLU A 138 14.31 -1.46 -11.92
N PRO A 139 15.26 -0.67 -11.39
CA PRO A 139 16.70 -0.96 -11.51
C PRO A 139 17.15 -2.22 -10.77
N TYR A 140 16.39 -2.65 -9.75
CA TYR A 140 16.76 -3.78 -8.89
C TYR A 140 15.59 -4.74 -8.79
N THR A 141 15.63 -5.86 -9.53
CA THR A 141 14.57 -6.89 -9.46
C THR A 141 14.84 -7.93 -8.37
N ASP A 142 16.12 -8.24 -8.12
CA ASP A 142 16.57 -9.35 -7.29
C ASP A 142 17.39 -8.92 -6.06
N THR A 143 17.61 -7.62 -5.89
CA THR A 143 18.36 -7.07 -4.74
C THR A 143 17.41 -6.53 -3.69
N ALA A 144 17.39 -7.16 -2.52
CA ALA A 144 16.71 -6.64 -1.35
C ALA A 144 17.72 -5.94 -0.43
N PHE A 145 17.60 -4.63 -0.29
CA PHE A 145 18.44 -3.77 0.54
C PHE A 145 18.07 -3.86 2.02
N ASP A 146 19.06 -3.62 2.89
CA ASP A 146 18.92 -3.76 4.34
C ASP A 146 19.63 -2.66 5.13
N ARG A 147 19.73 -1.46 4.53
CA ARG A 147 20.20 -0.27 5.25
C ARG A 147 19.04 0.34 6.04
N PRO A 148 19.20 0.67 7.33
CA PRO A 148 18.14 1.35 8.07
C PRO A 148 17.76 2.70 7.44
N VAL A 149 16.47 3.04 7.48
CA VAL A 149 15.99 4.38 7.16
C VAL A 149 16.37 5.32 8.32
N ARG A 150 16.96 6.48 8.02
CA ARG A 150 17.42 7.48 8.99
C ARG A 150 17.05 8.87 8.53
#